data_AF-A0A3P6TTQ6-F1
#
_entry.id   AF-A0A3P6TTQ6-F1
#
_cell.length_a   1.000
_cell.length_b   1.000
_cell.length_c   1.000
_cell.angle_alpha   90.00
_cell.angle_beta   90.00
_cell.angle_gamma   90.00
#
_symmetry.space_group_name_H-M   'P 1'
#
loop_
_entity.id
_entity.type
_entity.pdbx_description
1 polymer ?
#
loop_
_entity_poly.entity_id
_entity_poly.type
_entity_poly.pdbx_seq_one_letter_code
_entity_poly.pdbx_strand_id
1 'polypeptide(L)'
;MLFSYVIHSRCDTKCQFLGIALLDAAGEVKGIAGACPTLHNSKLIKIAPVFASNQEDASYLIKCITNMYHEPDNKFVLHVSTETAGDWILKKCRDAKIPLAFVGTAANATYNGIMYKDPCNTERMFLPMNCPIYFDR
;
A
#
# COMPACT_ATOMS: atom_id res chain seq x y z
N MET A 1 -0.46 23.25 7.07
CA MET A 1 -1.24 22.98 5.84
C MET A 1 -0.50 21.87 5.11
N LEU A 2 -1.14 20.71 4.89
CA LEU A 2 -0.54 19.55 4.22
C LEU A 2 -1.00 19.53 2.77
N PHE A 3 -0.11 19.22 1.83
CA PHE A 3 -0.42 19.14 0.40
C PHE A 3 -0.32 17.69 -0.07
N SER A 4 -1.34 17.22 -0.80
CA SER A 4 -1.36 15.90 -1.43
C SER A 4 -1.27 16.04 -2.95
N TYR A 5 -0.39 15.27 -3.58
CA TYR A 5 -0.20 15.25 -5.02
C TYR A 5 -0.61 13.89 -5.58
N VAL A 6 -1.36 13.89 -6.69
CA VAL A 6 -1.81 12.68 -7.37
C VAL A 6 -0.93 12.40 -8.59
N ILE A 7 -0.27 11.25 -8.61
CA ILE A 7 0.52 10.77 -9.74
C ILE A 7 -0.35 9.79 -10.54
N HIS A 8 -0.63 10.11 -11.80
CA HIS A 8 -1.31 9.23 -12.74
C HIS A 8 -0.28 8.65 -13.72
N SER A 9 -0.16 7.32 -13.81
CA SER A 9 0.50 6.68 -14.95
C SER A 9 -0.58 6.18 -15.94
N ARG A 10 -0.44 6.50 -17.23
CA ARG A 10 -1.34 5.98 -18.26
C ARG A 10 -0.84 4.60 -18.68
N CYS A 11 -1.61 3.56 -18.37
CA CYS A 11 -1.53 2.26 -19.01
C CYS A 11 -2.72 2.14 -19.96
N ASP A 12 -2.53 1.70 -21.21
CA ASP A 12 -3.56 1.65 -22.26
C ASP A 12 -4.63 0.55 -22.06
N THR A 13 -4.60 -0.13 -20.91
CA THR A 13 -5.66 -1.01 -20.44
C THR A 13 -6.39 -0.33 -19.28
N LYS A 14 -7.68 -0.60 -19.07
CA LYS A 14 -8.57 0.03 -18.05
C LYS A 14 -8.13 -0.14 -16.57
N CYS A 15 -6.87 -0.44 -16.30
CA CYS A 15 -6.27 -0.58 -14.98
C CYS A 15 -5.66 0.77 -14.56
N GLN A 16 -6.38 1.54 -13.74
CA GLN A 16 -5.84 2.78 -13.18
C GLN A 16 -4.92 2.45 -12.01
N PHE A 17 -3.62 2.72 -12.20
CA PHE A 17 -2.65 2.76 -11.11
C PHE A 17 -2.68 4.17 -10.53
N LEU A 18 -2.93 4.26 -9.22
CA LEU A 18 -2.99 5.53 -8.51
C LEU A 18 -1.84 5.61 -7.51
N GLY A 19 -1.20 6.77 -7.46
CA GLY A 19 -0.16 7.08 -6.49
C GLY A 19 -0.40 8.43 -5.83
N ILE A 20 -0.13 8.52 -4.53
CA ILE A 20 -0.18 9.76 -3.77
C ILE A 20 1.13 9.93 -2.99
N ALA A 21 1.66 11.15 -3.00
CA ALA A 21 2.71 11.57 -2.10
C ALA A 21 2.17 12.64 -1.12
N LEU A 22 2.53 12.50 0.15
CA LEU A 22 2.28 13.47 1.21
C LEU A 22 3.55 14.29 1.44
N LEU A 23 3.44 15.60 1.29
CA LEU A 23 4.55 16.54 1.50
C LEU A 23 4.22 17.47 2.67
N ASP A 24 5.24 17.82 3.46
CA ASP A 24 5.10 18.88 4.46
C ASP A 24 5.25 20.28 3.86
N ALA A 25 5.20 21.30 4.71
CA ALA A 25 5.32 22.70 4.31
C ALA A 25 6.71 23.06 3.73
N ALA A 26 7.74 22.26 4.00
CA ALA A 26 9.07 22.42 3.42
C ALA A 26 9.20 21.70 2.07
N GLY A 27 8.18 20.95 1.64
CA GLY A 27 8.23 20.13 0.44
C GLY A 27 8.89 18.76 0.68
N GLU A 28 9.13 18.38 1.93
CA GLU A 28 9.74 17.09 2.26
C GLU A 28 8.68 15.98 2.25
N VAL A 29 9.03 14.83 1.67
CA VAL A 29 8.13 13.68 1.59
C VAL A 29 7.93 13.06 2.97
N LYS A 30 6.70 13.12 3.48
CA LYS A 30 6.29 12.47 4.73
C LYS A 30 5.74 11.07 4.52
N GLY A 31 5.27 10.76 3.33
CA GLY A 31 4.87 9.41 2.96
C GLY A 31 4.38 9.30 1.53
N ILE A 32 4.20 8.05 1.11
CA ILE A 32 3.69 7.68 -0.20
C ILE A 32 2.69 6.53 -0.06
N ALA A 33 1.69 6.52 -0.93
CA ALA A 33 0.76 5.41 -1.08
C ALA A 33 0.53 5.09 -2.56
N GLY A 34 0.42 3.80 -2.86
CA GLY A 34 0.02 3.29 -4.16
C GLY A 34 -1.23 2.42 -4.07
N ALA A 35 -1.99 2.35 -5.16
CA ALA A 35 -3.10 1.43 -5.29
C ALA A 35 -3.27 0.97 -6.73
N CYS A 36 -3.58 -0.32 -6.89
CA CYS A 36 -3.86 -0.90 -8.18
C CYS A 36 -4.93 -2.01 -8.08
N PRO A 37 -5.76 -2.20 -9.10
CA PRO A 37 -6.59 -3.38 -9.22
C PRO A 37 -5.75 -4.67 -9.24
N THR A 38 -6.27 -5.74 -8.65
CA THR A 38 -5.63 -7.06 -8.74
C THR A 38 -5.78 -7.66 -10.14
N LEU A 39 -4.81 -8.48 -10.57
CA LEU A 39 -4.84 -9.14 -11.89
C LEU A 39 -6.07 -10.01 -12.12
N HIS A 40 -6.59 -10.63 -11.05
CA HIS A 40 -7.71 -11.58 -11.15
C HIS A 40 -9.08 -10.92 -11.02
N ASN A 41 -9.16 -9.70 -10.47
CA ASN A 41 -10.42 -9.00 -10.27
C ASN A 41 -10.19 -7.49 -10.20
N SER A 42 -10.74 -6.76 -11.18
CA SER A 42 -10.61 -5.30 -11.28
C SER A 42 -11.37 -4.53 -10.20
N LYS A 43 -12.33 -5.16 -9.51
CA LYS A 43 -13.05 -4.59 -8.35
C LYS A 43 -12.33 -4.83 -7.02
N LEU A 44 -11.27 -5.65 -7.00
CA LEU A 44 -10.41 -5.80 -5.83
C LEU A 44 -9.21 -4.88 -6.01
N ILE A 45 -9.11 -3.85 -5.17
CA ILE A 45 -8.07 -2.83 -5.23
C ILE A 45 -7.05 -3.12 -4.12
N LYS A 46 -5.82 -3.44 -4.50
CA LYS A 46 -4.72 -3.57 -3.56
C LYS A 46 -4.17 -2.18 -3.25
N ILE A 47 -4.04 -1.85 -1.97
CA ILE A 47 -3.33 -0.65 -1.52
C ILE A 47 -1.93 -1.08 -1.10
N ALA A 48 -0.94 -0.69 -1.91
CA ALA A 48 0.48 -0.90 -1.67
C ALA A 48 1.32 -0.13 -2.72
N PRO A 49 2.52 0.34 -2.35
CA PRO A 49 3.03 0.38 -0.99
C PRO A 49 2.35 1.47 -0.16
N VAL A 50 2.49 1.43 1.17
CA VAL A 50 2.26 2.58 2.06
C VAL A 50 3.49 2.73 2.94
N PHE A 51 4.25 3.78 2.67
CA PHE A 51 5.38 4.19 3.50
C PHE A 51 5.07 5.56 4.08
N ALA A 52 5.23 5.72 5.38
CA ALA A 52 4.91 6.99 6.05
C ALA A 52 5.81 7.23 7.25
N SER A 53 5.94 8.50 7.64
CA SER A 53 6.76 8.90 8.78
C SER A 53 6.13 8.52 10.11
N ASN A 54 4.80 8.36 10.16
CA ASN A 54 4.04 7.99 11.35
C ASN A 54 2.66 7.38 10.98
N GLN A 55 1.90 6.98 12.00
CA GLN A 55 0.59 6.32 11.86
C GLN A 55 -0.51 7.25 11.33
N GLU A 56 -0.44 8.54 11.65
CA GLU A 56 -1.43 9.53 11.22
C GLU A 56 -1.31 9.78 9.71
N ASP A 57 -0.08 9.96 9.23
CA ASP A 57 0.25 10.10 7.82
C ASP A 57 -0.16 8.85 7.03
N ALA A 58 0.11 7.65 7.57
CA ALA A 58 -0.32 6.39 6.94
C ALA A 58 -1.85 6.31 6.82
N SER A 59 -2.58 6.68 7.88
CA SER A 59 -4.05 6.70 7.89
C SER A 59 -4.60 7.70 6.88
N TYR A 60 -4.00 8.89 6.82
CA TYR A 60 -4.37 9.94 5.89
C TYR A 60 -4.16 9.48 4.44
N LEU A 61 -3.01 8.91 4.13
CA LEU A 61 -2.69 8.37 2.80
C LEU A 61 -3.66 7.26 2.37
N ILE A 62 -3.97 6.31 3.25
CA ILE A 62 -4.95 5.25 2.97
C ILE A 62 -6.33 5.86 2.67
N LYS A 63 -6.78 6.82 3.48
CA LYS A 63 -8.06 7.51 3.24
C LYS A 63 -8.07 8.26 1.90
N CYS A 64 -6.99 8.97 1.59
CA CYS A 64 -6.89 9.71 0.33
C CYS A 64 -6.97 8.76 -0.87
N ILE A 65 -6.22 7.65 -0.85
CA ILE A 65 -6.19 6.74 -1.98
C ILE A 65 -7.49 5.95 -2.14
N THR A 66 -8.16 5.57 -1.05
CA THR A 66 -9.49 4.93 -1.13
C THR A 66 -10.54 5.88 -1.71
N ASN A 67 -10.47 7.18 -1.38
CA ASN A 67 -11.42 8.18 -1.85
C ASN A 67 -11.30 8.49 -3.35
N MET A 68 -10.21 8.08 -4.00
CA MET A 68 -10.05 8.21 -5.44
C MET A 68 -10.79 7.13 -6.24
N TYR A 69 -11.22 6.06 -5.58
CA TYR A 69 -12.02 5.01 -6.18
C TYR A 69 -13.51 5.28 -5.90
N HIS A 70 -14.26 5.64 -6.93
CA HIS A 70 -15.66 6.05 -6.80
C HIS A 70 -16.67 4.92 -6.97
N GLU A 71 -16.28 3.77 -7.52
CA GLU A 71 -17.17 2.63 -7.72
C GLU A 71 -17.56 1.99 -6.37
N PRO A 72 -18.84 1.91 -6.02
CA PRO A 72 -19.30 1.45 -4.70
C PRO A 72 -19.01 -0.03 -4.44
N ASP A 73 -18.81 -0.83 -5.50
CA ASP A 73 -18.51 -2.26 -5.40
C ASP A 73 -17.02 -2.55 -5.15
N ASN A 74 -16.15 -1.53 -5.17
CA ASN A 74 -14.72 -1.73 -4.96
C ASN A 74 -14.45 -2.22 -3.53
N LYS A 75 -13.63 -3.25 -3.43
CA LYS A 75 -13.13 -3.76 -2.15
C LYS A 75 -11.64 -3.53 -2.07
N PHE A 76 -11.17 -3.10 -0.91
CA PHE A 76 -9.77 -2.80 -0.68
C PHE A 76 -9.07 -3.96 0.01
N VAL A 77 -7.85 -4.27 -0.44
CA VAL A 77 -7.01 -5.33 0.09
C VAL A 77 -5.73 -4.71 0.63
N LEU A 78 -5.47 -4.95 1.92
CA LEU A 78 -4.27 -4.52 2.61
C LEU A 78 -3.44 -5.77 2.92
N HIS A 79 -2.24 -5.87 2.34
CA HIS A 79 -1.28 -6.89 2.75
C HIS A 79 -0.31 -6.24 3.71
N VAL A 80 -0.19 -6.80 4.91
CA VAL A 80 0.69 -6.27 5.96
C VAL A 80 1.79 -7.30 6.24
N SER A 81 3.04 -6.85 6.29
CA SER A 81 4.15 -7.66 6.80
C SER A 81 4.27 -7.49 8.31
N THR A 82 4.48 -8.58 9.02
CA THR A 82 4.79 -8.54 10.46
C THR A 82 6.19 -7.98 10.70
N GLU A 83 6.45 -7.47 11.91
CA GLU A 83 7.74 -6.86 12.30
C GLU A 83 8.05 -5.57 11.52
N THR A 84 7.00 -4.83 11.20
CA THR A 84 7.07 -3.54 10.50
C THR A 84 6.15 -2.53 11.17
N ALA A 85 6.18 -1.27 10.75
CA ALA A 85 5.20 -0.27 11.18
C ALA A 85 3.75 -0.71 10.92
N GLY A 86 3.55 -1.61 9.94
CA GLY A 86 2.27 -2.23 9.62
C GLY A 86 1.66 -3.07 10.75
N ASP A 87 2.43 -3.53 11.73
CA ASP A 87 1.88 -4.24 12.90
C ASP A 87 0.81 -3.43 13.64
N TRP A 88 0.91 -2.09 13.57
CA TRP A 88 -0.11 -1.19 14.05
C TRP A 88 -1.46 -1.37 13.31
N ILE A 89 -1.45 -1.55 11.99
CA ILE A 89 -2.67 -1.83 11.19
C ILE A 89 -3.27 -3.16 11.61
N LEU A 90 -2.46 -4.21 11.76
CA LEU A 90 -2.92 -5.52 12.23
C LEU A 90 -3.60 -5.41 13.59
N LYS A 91 -3.00 -4.66 14.52
CA LYS A 91 -3.60 -4.38 15.83
C LYS A 91 -4.95 -3.67 15.69
N LYS A 92 -5.04 -2.60 14.89
CA LYS A 92 -6.30 -1.89 14.66
C LYS A 92 -7.39 -2.78 14.08
N CYS A 93 -7.06 -3.64 13.11
CA CYS A 93 -8.01 -4.59 12.55
C CYS A 93 -8.48 -5.63 13.59
N ARG A 94 -7.58 -6.14 14.44
CA ARG A 94 -7.94 -7.03 15.56
C ARG A 94 -8.86 -6.35 16.56
N ASP A 95 -8.52 -5.13 16.98
CA ASP A 95 -9.32 -4.33 17.92
C ASP A 95 -10.73 -4.07 17.36
N ALA A 96 -10.83 -3.83 16.05
CA ALA A 96 -12.09 -3.62 15.34
C ALA A 96 -12.83 -4.92 14.96
N LYS A 97 -12.30 -6.11 15.33
CA LYS A 97 -12.85 -7.43 14.98
C LYS A 97 -13.01 -7.64 13.47
N ILE A 98 -12.16 -7.01 12.67
CA ILE A 98 -12.11 -7.24 11.22
C ILE A 98 -11.47 -8.62 11.01
N PRO A 99 -12.11 -9.55 10.27
CA PRO A 99 -11.53 -10.85 9.98
C PRO A 99 -10.19 -10.72 9.28
N LEU A 100 -9.16 -11.33 9.86
CA LEU A 100 -7.83 -11.39 9.29
C LEU A 100 -7.61 -12.74 8.61
N ALA A 101 -7.18 -12.71 7.34
CA ALA A 101 -6.77 -13.90 6.61
C ALA A 101 -5.24 -13.95 6.55
N PHE A 102 -4.65 -15.06 7.00
CA PHE A 102 -3.24 -15.31 6.77
C PHE A 102 -3.05 -15.77 5.31
N VAL A 103 -2.36 -14.97 4.51
CA VAL A 103 -2.16 -15.21 3.07
C VAL A 103 -0.80 -15.84 2.75
N GLY A 104 -0.11 -16.39 3.76
CA GLY A 104 1.24 -16.94 3.63
C GLY A 104 2.32 -15.85 3.51
N THR A 105 3.58 -16.27 3.38
CA THR A 105 4.64 -15.42 2.85
C THR A 105 4.29 -15.12 1.40
N ALA A 106 3.67 -13.97 1.12
CA ALA A 106 3.56 -13.44 -0.24
C ALA A 106 4.94 -13.58 -0.87
N ALA A 107 5.03 -14.20 -2.06
CA ALA A 107 6.25 -14.70 -2.67
C ALA A 107 7.40 -13.67 -2.64
N ASN A 108 8.08 -13.59 -1.51
CA ASN A 108 9.43 -13.11 -1.41
C ASN A 108 10.26 -14.15 -2.16
N ALA A 109 11.40 -13.74 -2.70
CA ALA A 109 12.30 -14.62 -3.44
C ALA A 109 12.86 -15.83 -2.64
N THR A 110 12.27 -16.16 -1.49
CA THR A 110 12.50 -17.35 -0.67
C THR A 110 12.18 -18.66 -1.37
N TYR A 111 11.35 -18.70 -2.43
CA TYR A 111 11.21 -19.93 -3.24
C TYR A 111 12.52 -20.30 -3.96
N ASN A 112 13.38 -19.31 -4.24
CA ASN A 112 14.69 -19.50 -4.87
C ASN A 112 15.86 -19.47 -3.86
N GLY A 113 15.60 -19.54 -2.55
CA GLY A 113 16.63 -19.44 -1.52
C GLY A 113 17.29 -18.06 -1.40
N ILE A 114 16.77 -17.05 -2.12
CA ILE A 114 17.25 -15.68 -2.04
C ILE A 114 16.41 -14.95 -0.99
N MET A 115 16.97 -14.79 0.21
CA MET A 115 16.41 -13.87 1.19
C MET A 115 16.67 -12.44 0.71
N TYR A 116 15.72 -11.88 -0.03
CA TYR A 116 15.69 -10.44 -0.24
C TYR A 116 15.29 -9.81 1.09
N LYS A 117 16.27 -9.28 1.84
CA LYS A 117 15.95 -8.29 2.86
C LYS A 117 15.46 -7.09 2.09
N ASP A 118 14.17 -6.80 2.17
CA ASP A 118 13.62 -5.58 1.59
C ASP A 118 14.48 -4.41 2.14
N PRO A 119 15.22 -3.67 1.30
CA PRO A 119 16.06 -2.57 1.76
C PRO A 119 15.24 -1.42 2.37
N CYS A 120 13.90 -1.51 2.29
CA CYS A 120 13.00 -0.53 2.83
C CYS A 120 13.06 -0.46 4.37
N ASN A 121 12.94 0.76 4.89
CA ASN A 121 12.91 1.02 6.32
C ASN A 121 11.62 0.44 6.94
N THR A 122 11.75 -0.64 7.71
CA THR A 122 10.62 -1.35 8.35
C THR A 122 9.85 -0.48 9.32
N GLU A 123 10.48 0.51 9.96
CA GLU A 123 9.85 1.47 10.88
C GLU A 123 8.92 2.45 10.17
N ARG A 124 9.00 2.55 8.84
CA ARG A 124 8.13 3.39 8.02
C ARG A 124 7.22 2.59 7.09
N MET A 125 7.38 1.26 7.07
CA MET A 125 6.66 0.37 6.16
C MET A 125 5.34 -0.07 6.78
N PHE A 126 4.24 0.56 6.37
CA PHE A 126 2.89 0.21 6.82
C PHE A 126 2.28 -0.88 5.95
N LEU A 127 2.41 -0.76 4.63
CA LEU A 127 2.03 -1.79 3.66
C LEU A 127 3.21 -2.01 2.69
N PRO A 128 3.86 -3.17 2.68
CA PRO A 128 4.99 -3.44 1.79
C PRO A 128 4.59 -3.38 0.32
N MET A 129 5.58 -3.11 -0.53
CA MET A 129 5.46 -3.34 -1.97
C MET A 129 5.52 -4.84 -2.24
N ASN A 130 4.40 -5.54 -2.10
CA ASN A 130 4.36 -6.96 -2.41
C ASN A 130 4.39 -7.16 -3.93
N CYS A 131 5.59 -7.45 -4.44
CA CYS A 131 5.99 -7.88 -5.79
C CYS A 131 6.58 -6.78 -6.71
N PRO A 132 7.92 -6.79 -6.94
CA PRO A 132 8.57 -5.97 -7.98
C PRO A 132 8.35 -6.50 -9.41
N ILE A 133 7.77 -7.69 -9.60
CA ILE A 133 7.72 -8.39 -10.90
C ILE A 133 6.70 -7.77 -11.91
N TYR A 134 5.87 -6.81 -11.47
CA TYR A 134 4.79 -6.25 -12.31
C TYR A 134 4.89 -4.74 -12.58
N PHE A 135 5.98 -4.08 -12.21
CA PHE A 135 6.19 -2.67 -12.56
C PHE A 135 7.11 -2.46 -13.79
N ASP A 136 7.83 -3.50 -14.23
CA ASP A 136 8.67 -3.49 -15.45
C ASP A 136 8.19 -4.52 -16.50
N ARG A 137 7.00 -4.29 -17.06
CA ARG A 137 6.64 -4.83 -18.39
C ARG A 137 6.02 -3.75 -19.26
#